data_AF-A0A6P8WG05-F1
#
_entry.id   AF-A0A6P8WG05-F1
#
_cell.length_a   1.000
_cell.length_b   1.000
_cell.length_c   1.000
_cell.angle_alpha   90.00
_cell.angle_beta   90.00
_cell.angle_gamma   90.00
#
_symmetry.space_group_name_H-M   'P 1'
#
loop_
_entity.id
_entity.type
_entity.pdbx_description
1 polymer ?
#
loop_
_entity_poly.entity_id
_entity_poly.type
_entity_poly.pdbx_seq_one_letter_code
_entity_poly.pdbx_strand_id
1 'polypeptide(L)'
;MAMRARTGFYRQEVNRTVWEAPERYRDLKQVGTGAYGTVCSAWDRRMGAQVAIKKLHRPFQSKLFAKRAFRELRLLKHMKHENVIGLLDVFTAEIALDRLRDFYLVMPFMGTDLGKLMKMEKLSEDRVQFLVYQMLRGLKYIHSAGIIHRDLKPGNLAINPDCELKILDFGLARQADAEMTGYVVTRWYRAPEVILNWMHYTQTVDIWSAGCIMAEMLLGKPLFKGSDHLDQLREIMKITGTPAADFVVKLQSQDAKNYIRSLPKVPKKDLHSIFSKASSNAVCVLEKMLLLDPEQRVSASQALDLPFFSEFRDTEEETEAQPYDQTMDNTDLPLDQWKRHTFTEILTFRLPRDSRETAL
;
A
#
# COMPACT_ATOMS: atom_id res chain seq x y z
N MET A 1 -36.29 3.59 -21.57
CA MET A 1 -35.74 4.92 -21.90
C MET A 1 -34.23 4.84 -21.93
N ALA A 2 -33.62 4.92 -23.11
CA ALA A 2 -32.17 4.90 -23.26
C ALA A 2 -31.58 6.14 -22.57
N MET A 3 -30.90 5.96 -21.44
CA MET A 3 -30.09 7.01 -20.82
C MET A 3 -29.03 7.41 -21.85
N ARG A 4 -29.15 8.61 -22.43
CA ARG A 4 -28.10 9.18 -23.27
C ARG A 4 -26.84 9.26 -22.42
N ALA A 5 -25.83 8.46 -22.79
CA ALA A 5 -24.48 8.62 -22.25
C ALA A 5 -24.04 10.07 -22.50
N ARG A 6 -23.35 10.66 -21.50
CA ARG A 6 -22.70 11.96 -21.66
C ARG A 6 -21.89 11.94 -22.96
N THR A 7 -22.03 12.98 -23.79
CA THR A 7 -21.26 13.09 -25.05
C THR A 7 -19.77 12.87 -24.80
N GLY A 8 -19.15 11.97 -25.56
CA GLY A 8 -17.75 11.58 -25.40
C GLY A 8 -17.50 10.42 -24.43
N PHE A 9 -18.54 9.78 -23.88
CA PHE A 9 -18.47 8.53 -23.13
C PHE A 9 -19.12 7.39 -23.92
N TYR A 10 -18.59 6.19 -23.74
CA TYR A 10 -19.20 4.96 -24.22
C TYR A 10 -19.42 3.98 -23.07
N ARG A 11 -20.35 3.05 -23.28
CA ARG A 11 -20.70 2.02 -22.31
C ARG A 11 -20.24 0.65 -22.82
N GLN A 12 -19.57 -0.11 -21.97
CA GLN A 12 -19.08 -1.45 -22.27
C GLN A 12 -19.27 -2.35 -21.05
N GLU A 13 -19.72 -3.58 -21.24
CA GLU A 13 -19.68 -4.59 -20.18
C GLU A 13 -18.35 -5.34 -20.22
N VAL A 14 -17.65 -5.39 -19.10
CA VAL A 14 -16.40 -6.13 -18.93
C VAL A 14 -16.57 -7.03 -17.70
N ASN A 15 -16.59 -8.35 -17.92
CA ASN A 15 -16.74 -9.36 -16.88
C ASN A 15 -17.88 -9.06 -15.91
N ARG A 16 -19.09 -8.88 -16.45
CA ARG A 16 -20.35 -8.60 -15.72
C ARG A 16 -20.39 -7.27 -14.98
N THR A 17 -19.40 -6.41 -15.18
CA THR A 17 -19.39 -5.04 -14.67
C THR A 17 -19.60 -4.08 -15.84
N VAL A 18 -20.58 -3.19 -15.71
CA VAL A 18 -20.81 -2.14 -16.70
C VAL A 18 -19.82 -1.00 -16.46
N TRP A 19 -19.08 -0.60 -17.49
CA TRP A 19 -18.15 0.52 -17.50
C TRP A 19 -18.69 1.64 -18.37
N GLU A 20 -18.54 2.88 -17.89
CA GLU A 20 -18.84 4.09 -18.64
C GLU A 20 -17.60 4.96 -18.66
N ALA A 21 -16.85 4.89 -19.76
CA ALA A 21 -15.53 5.50 -19.89
C ALA A 21 -15.50 6.54 -21.03
N PRO A 22 -14.67 7.59 -20.92
CA PRO A 22 -14.39 8.49 -22.03
C PRO A 22 -13.86 7.74 -23.25
N GLU A 23 -14.24 8.18 -24.46
CA GLU A 23 -13.76 7.60 -25.73
C GLU A 23 -12.23 7.65 -25.92
N ARG A 24 -11.55 8.46 -25.11
CA ARG A 24 -10.08 8.52 -24.96
C ARG A 24 -9.49 7.17 -24.58
N TYR A 25 -10.15 6.44 -23.68
CA TYR A 25 -9.69 5.15 -23.18
C TYR A 25 -10.36 4.04 -23.98
N ARG A 26 -9.59 3.15 -24.59
CA ARG A 26 -10.13 2.04 -25.40
C ARG A 26 -9.57 0.70 -24.98
N ASP A 27 -10.18 -0.37 -25.50
CA ASP A 27 -9.73 -1.74 -25.31
C ASP A 27 -9.66 -2.17 -23.84
N LEU A 28 -10.73 -1.87 -23.08
CA LEU A 28 -10.80 -2.25 -21.67
C LEU A 28 -10.67 -3.77 -21.51
N LYS A 29 -9.67 -4.19 -20.73
CA LYS A 29 -9.43 -5.59 -20.35
C LYS A 29 -9.31 -5.69 -18.84
N GLN A 30 -10.08 -6.57 -18.22
CA GLN A 30 -10.00 -6.75 -16.77
C GLN A 30 -8.61 -7.25 -16.36
N VAL A 31 -8.03 -6.61 -15.34
CA VAL A 31 -6.74 -6.97 -14.75
C VAL A 31 -6.94 -7.62 -13.37
N GLY A 32 -7.90 -7.13 -12.60
CA GLY A 32 -8.18 -7.66 -11.27
C GLY A 32 -9.45 -7.10 -10.65
N THR A 33 -9.89 -7.77 -9.58
CA THR A 33 -11.03 -7.35 -8.75
C THR A 33 -10.62 -7.41 -7.30
N GLY A 34 -10.86 -6.32 -6.57
CA GLY A 34 -10.63 -6.22 -5.13
C GLY A 34 -11.93 -5.89 -4.39
N ALA A 35 -11.83 -5.79 -3.06
CA ALA A 35 -12.98 -5.48 -2.20
C ALA A 35 -13.61 -4.11 -2.50
N TYR A 36 -12.84 -3.16 -3.04
CA TYR A 36 -13.26 -1.76 -3.22
C TYR A 36 -13.49 -1.38 -4.69
N GLY A 37 -13.26 -2.29 -5.63
CA GLY A 37 -13.44 -1.98 -7.05
C GLY A 37 -12.84 -3.01 -8.00
N THR A 38 -13.05 -2.77 -9.29
CA THR A 38 -12.47 -3.55 -10.39
C THR A 38 -11.49 -2.69 -11.16
N VAL A 39 -10.39 -3.28 -11.60
CA VAL A 39 -9.35 -2.62 -12.39
C VAL A 39 -9.36 -3.21 -13.79
N CYS A 40 -9.43 -2.34 -14.80
CA CYS A 40 -9.16 -2.69 -16.19
C CYS A 40 -7.88 -1.99 -16.67
N SER A 41 -7.14 -2.62 -17.56
CA SER A 41 -6.21 -1.89 -18.41
C SER A 41 -6.95 -1.29 -19.59
N ALA A 42 -6.48 -0.17 -20.11
CA ALA A 42 -7.01 0.49 -21.30
C ALA A 42 -5.87 1.19 -22.05
N TRP A 43 -6.04 1.40 -23.36
CA TRP A 43 -5.15 2.24 -24.16
C TRP A 43 -5.62 3.69 -24.08
N ASP A 44 -4.75 4.59 -23.59
CA ASP A 44 -5.00 6.02 -23.61
C ASP A 44 -4.55 6.61 -24.95
N ARG A 45 -5.52 6.97 -25.80
CA ARG A 45 -5.25 7.52 -27.14
C ARG A 45 -4.55 8.89 -27.13
N ARG A 46 -4.58 9.64 -26.02
CA ARG A 46 -3.91 10.93 -25.92
C ARG A 46 -2.44 10.78 -25.51
N MET A 47 -2.17 9.87 -24.59
CA MET A 47 -0.80 9.61 -24.12
C MET A 47 -0.06 8.61 -25.01
N GLY A 48 -0.78 7.78 -25.78
CA GLY A 48 -0.17 6.70 -26.56
C GLY A 48 0.40 5.60 -25.68
N ALA A 49 -0.20 5.36 -24.51
CA ALA A 49 0.29 4.42 -23.50
C ALA A 49 -0.84 3.62 -22.86
N GLN A 50 -0.49 2.46 -22.29
CA GLN A 50 -1.41 1.66 -21.51
C GLN A 50 -1.58 2.24 -20.10
N VAL A 51 -2.82 2.29 -19.62
CA VAL A 51 -3.17 2.80 -18.29
C VAL A 51 -4.02 1.80 -17.52
N ALA A 52 -3.99 1.87 -16.19
CA ALA A 52 -4.89 1.14 -15.30
C ALA A 52 -6.05 2.05 -14.88
N ILE A 53 -7.28 1.62 -15.11
CA ILE A 53 -8.50 2.31 -14.70
C ILE A 53 -9.19 1.50 -13.61
N LYS A 54 -9.25 2.05 -12.40
CA LYS A 54 -9.97 1.47 -11.26
C LYS A 54 -11.36 2.09 -11.16
N LYS A 55 -12.40 1.27 -11.32
CA LYS A 55 -13.79 1.62 -11.04
C LYS A 55 -14.09 1.34 -9.57
N LEU A 56 -14.47 2.35 -8.80
CA LEU A 56 -14.86 2.16 -7.40
C LEU A 56 -16.29 1.63 -7.30
N HIS A 57 -16.48 0.57 -6.51
CA HIS A 57 -17.79 -0.07 -6.35
C HIS A 57 -18.58 0.60 -5.23
N ARG A 58 -19.72 1.20 -5.58
CA ARG A 58 -20.66 1.84 -4.64
C ARG A 58 -19.95 2.69 -3.57
N PRO A 59 -19.05 3.62 -3.95
CA PRO A 59 -18.29 4.43 -2.99
C PRO A 59 -19.18 5.22 -2.03
N PHE A 60 -20.42 5.52 -2.41
CA PHE A 60 -21.37 6.30 -1.61
C PHE A 60 -22.44 5.45 -0.92
N GLN A 61 -22.22 4.14 -0.70
CA GLN A 61 -23.20 3.29 -0.01
C GLN A 61 -23.32 3.57 1.50
N SER A 62 -22.27 4.08 2.11
CA SER A 62 -22.26 4.50 3.51
C SER A 62 -21.20 5.57 3.75
N LYS A 63 -21.33 6.29 4.86
CA LYS A 63 -20.40 7.34 5.27
C LYS A 63 -18.95 6.85 5.31
N LEU A 64 -18.72 5.63 5.80
CA LEU A 64 -17.39 5.02 5.86
C LEU A 64 -16.78 4.80 4.47
N PHE A 65 -17.57 4.29 3.51
CA PHE A 65 -17.09 4.06 2.15
C PHE A 65 -16.84 5.38 1.42
N ALA A 66 -17.69 6.39 1.62
CA ALA A 66 -17.55 7.69 0.97
C ALA A 66 -16.30 8.42 1.45
N LYS A 67 -16.06 8.39 2.78
CA LYS A 67 -14.84 8.92 3.39
C LYS A 67 -13.58 8.22 2.87
N ARG A 68 -13.59 6.89 2.75
CA ARG A 68 -12.46 6.12 2.18
C ARG A 68 -12.19 6.48 0.73
N ALA A 69 -13.23 6.57 -0.11
CA ALA A 69 -13.10 6.90 -1.52
C ALA A 69 -12.57 8.33 -1.73
N PHE A 70 -13.06 9.29 -0.94
CA PHE A 70 -12.55 10.66 -0.95
C PHE A 70 -11.07 10.72 -0.57
N ARG A 71 -10.69 10.06 0.53
CA ARG A 71 -9.30 10.01 0.99
C ARG A 71 -8.37 9.35 -0.03
N GLU A 72 -8.80 8.24 -0.64
CA GLU A 72 -8.03 7.57 -1.69
C GLU A 72 -7.76 8.52 -2.87
N LEU A 73 -8.79 9.22 -3.35
CA LEU A 73 -8.64 10.23 -4.40
C LEU A 73 -7.66 11.33 -3.99
N ARG A 74 -7.80 11.88 -2.79
CA ARG A 74 -6.93 12.95 -2.30
C ARG A 74 -5.47 12.53 -2.12
N LEU A 75 -5.22 11.33 -1.61
CA LEU A 75 -3.87 10.79 -1.47
C LEU A 75 -3.23 10.56 -2.84
N LEU A 76 -3.95 9.95 -3.79
CA LEU A 76 -3.45 9.73 -5.16
C LEU A 76 -3.13 11.06 -5.89
N LYS A 77 -3.84 12.14 -5.57
CA LYS A 77 -3.54 13.48 -6.09
C LYS A 77 -2.29 14.10 -5.45
N HIS A 78 -2.02 13.79 -4.19
CA HIS A 78 -0.90 14.34 -3.42
C HIS A 78 0.43 13.64 -3.74
N MET A 79 0.39 12.33 -3.93
CA MET A 79 1.60 11.53 -4.13
C MET A 79 2.19 11.75 -5.53
N LYS A 80 3.47 12.15 -5.56
CA LYS A 80 4.24 12.42 -6.79
C LYS A 80 5.66 11.89 -6.60
N HIS A 81 5.81 10.58 -6.75
CA HIS A 81 7.08 9.89 -6.57
C HIS A 81 7.14 8.68 -7.50
N GLU A 82 8.33 8.35 -8.00
CA GLU A 82 8.50 7.25 -8.96
C GLU A 82 8.07 5.90 -8.38
N ASN A 83 8.38 5.64 -7.11
CA ASN A 83 8.00 4.39 -6.44
C ASN A 83 6.65 4.42 -5.71
N VAL A 84 5.80 5.42 -5.98
CA VAL A 84 4.47 5.54 -5.39
C VAL A 84 3.44 5.77 -6.49
N ILE A 85 2.32 5.03 -6.45
CA ILE A 85 1.29 5.21 -7.48
C ILE A 85 0.66 6.61 -7.38
N GLY A 86 0.63 7.32 -8.50
CA GLY A 86 -0.01 8.61 -8.66
C GLY A 86 -1.24 8.55 -9.56
N LEU A 87 -1.97 9.66 -9.63
CA LEU A 87 -3.16 9.81 -10.45
C LEU A 87 -2.84 10.47 -11.81
N LEU A 88 -3.19 9.79 -12.91
CA LEU A 88 -3.12 10.35 -14.27
C LEU A 88 -4.41 11.08 -14.65
N ASP A 89 -5.57 10.53 -14.28
CA ASP A 89 -6.87 11.13 -14.56
C ASP A 89 -7.89 10.64 -13.54
N VAL A 90 -8.99 11.37 -13.40
CA VAL A 90 -10.16 10.94 -12.63
C VAL A 90 -11.41 11.43 -13.32
N PHE A 91 -12.39 10.54 -13.45
CA PHE A 91 -13.63 10.88 -14.14
C PHE A 91 -14.86 10.18 -13.56
N THR A 92 -16.01 10.72 -13.91
CA THR A 92 -17.33 10.09 -13.77
C THR A 92 -18.15 10.40 -15.01
N ALA A 93 -19.03 9.47 -15.40
CA ALA A 93 -19.97 9.69 -16.50
C ALA A 93 -21.11 10.65 -16.11
N GLU A 94 -21.34 10.84 -14.80
CA GLU A 94 -22.44 11.61 -14.26
C GLU A 94 -22.16 13.13 -14.33
N ILE A 95 -23.17 13.89 -14.77
CA ILE A 95 -23.08 15.35 -14.92
C ILE A 95 -23.49 16.07 -13.63
N ALA A 96 -24.37 15.45 -12.84
CA ALA A 96 -24.97 16.05 -11.66
C ALA A 96 -24.68 15.21 -10.40
N LEU A 97 -24.53 15.91 -9.27
CA LEU A 97 -24.14 15.32 -7.99
C LEU A 97 -25.15 14.29 -7.47
N ASP A 98 -26.44 14.55 -7.64
CA ASP A 98 -27.53 13.65 -7.25
C ASP A 98 -27.39 12.27 -7.91
N ARG A 99 -26.94 12.25 -9.17
CA ARG A 99 -26.76 11.02 -9.95
C ARG A 99 -25.41 10.34 -9.78
N LEU A 100 -24.43 10.99 -9.15
CA LEU A 100 -23.11 10.39 -8.93
C LEU A 100 -23.23 9.05 -8.17
N ARG A 101 -22.87 7.96 -8.84
CA ARG A 101 -22.92 6.59 -8.30
C ARG A 101 -21.54 6.00 -8.14
N ASP A 102 -20.72 6.18 -9.17
CA ASP A 102 -19.35 5.70 -9.25
C ASP A 102 -18.44 6.75 -9.90
N PHE A 103 -17.15 6.55 -9.70
CA PHE A 103 -16.10 7.29 -10.36
C PHE A 103 -14.90 6.36 -10.60
N TYR A 104 -14.01 6.82 -11.46
CA TYR A 104 -12.93 6.03 -12.02
C TYR A 104 -11.62 6.77 -11.79
N LEU A 105 -10.62 6.03 -11.32
CA LEU A 105 -9.25 6.51 -11.11
C LEU A 105 -8.37 5.94 -12.21
N VAL A 106 -7.63 6.78 -12.93
CA VAL A 106 -6.69 6.38 -13.98
C VAL A 106 -5.28 6.52 -13.43
N MET A 107 -4.48 5.46 -13.54
CA MET A 107 -3.13 5.34 -12.97
C MET A 107 -2.19 4.71 -14.00
N PRO A 108 -0.86 4.84 -13.83
CA PRO A 108 0.11 4.11 -14.64
C PRO A 108 -0.18 2.60 -14.63
N PHE A 109 -0.09 1.95 -15.79
CA PHE A 109 -0.19 0.50 -15.89
C PHE A 109 1.16 -0.14 -15.61
N MET A 110 1.22 -1.01 -14.60
CA MET A 110 2.47 -1.66 -14.19
C MET A 110 2.57 -3.12 -14.63
N GLY A 111 1.56 -3.72 -15.28
CA GLY A 111 1.65 -5.13 -15.70
C GLY A 111 1.29 -6.15 -14.60
N THR A 112 2.16 -6.34 -13.59
CA THR A 112 1.97 -7.35 -12.54
C THR A 112 2.15 -6.78 -11.12
N ASP A 113 2.00 -7.64 -10.12
CA ASP A 113 2.29 -7.37 -8.71
C ASP A 113 3.34 -8.35 -8.18
N LEU A 114 4.08 -7.95 -7.14
CA LEU A 114 5.14 -8.75 -6.53
C LEU A 114 4.62 -10.12 -6.06
N GLY A 115 3.38 -10.18 -5.59
CA GLY A 115 2.76 -11.42 -5.13
C GLY A 115 2.57 -12.45 -6.25
N LYS A 116 2.29 -12.01 -7.48
CA LYS A 116 2.27 -12.87 -8.67
C LYS A 116 3.69 -13.21 -9.12
N LEU A 117 4.59 -12.23 -9.14
CA LEU A 117 5.98 -12.42 -9.56
C LEU A 117 6.68 -13.52 -8.75
N MET A 118 6.60 -13.46 -7.42
CA MET A 118 7.20 -14.46 -6.52
C MET A 118 6.59 -15.87 -6.65
N LYS A 119 5.41 -16.02 -7.24
CA LYS A 119 4.83 -17.34 -7.56
C LYS A 119 5.32 -17.90 -8.88
N MET A 120 5.72 -17.04 -9.81
CA MET A 120 6.18 -17.43 -11.14
C MET A 120 7.66 -17.81 -11.13
N GLU A 121 8.48 -17.13 -10.33
CA GLU A 121 9.92 -17.35 -10.29
C GLU A 121 10.54 -17.03 -8.92
N LYS A 122 11.75 -17.54 -8.72
CA LYS A 122 12.60 -17.17 -7.59
C LYS A 122 13.44 -15.95 -7.97
N LEU A 123 13.50 -14.97 -7.08
CA LEU A 123 14.25 -13.74 -7.31
C LEU A 123 15.73 -13.94 -6.93
N SER A 124 16.64 -13.38 -7.73
CA SER A 124 18.05 -13.23 -7.35
C SER A 124 18.19 -12.17 -6.26
N GLU A 125 19.26 -12.23 -5.48
CA GLU A 125 19.50 -11.26 -4.40
C GLU A 125 19.63 -9.83 -4.91
N ASP A 126 20.29 -9.60 -6.06
CA ASP A 126 20.39 -8.28 -6.70
C ASP A 126 19.00 -7.71 -7.04
N ARG A 127 18.07 -8.58 -7.48
CA ARG A 127 16.69 -8.17 -7.77
C ARG A 127 15.92 -7.90 -6.48
N VAL A 128 16.17 -8.65 -5.42
CA VAL A 128 15.63 -8.35 -4.08
C VAL A 128 16.14 -7.00 -3.59
N GLN A 129 17.44 -6.74 -3.72
CA GLN A 129 18.08 -5.48 -3.35
C GLN A 129 17.42 -4.29 -4.07
N PHE A 130 17.28 -4.37 -5.40
CA PHE A 130 16.68 -3.31 -6.20
C PHE A 130 15.19 -3.07 -5.87
N LEU A 131 14.39 -4.13 -5.69
CA LEU A 131 12.97 -4.00 -5.35
C LEU A 131 12.78 -3.46 -3.92
N VAL A 132 13.59 -3.89 -2.96
CA VAL A 132 13.52 -3.38 -1.58
C VAL A 132 13.99 -1.93 -1.51
N TYR A 133 15.03 -1.56 -2.25
CA TYR A 133 15.49 -0.18 -2.36
C TYR A 133 14.36 0.75 -2.84
N GLN A 134 13.71 0.41 -3.95
CA GLN A 134 12.55 1.16 -4.49
C GLN A 134 11.38 1.21 -3.50
N MET A 135 11.09 0.11 -2.81
CA MET A 135 10.05 0.08 -1.77
C MET A 135 10.39 1.03 -0.61
N LEU A 136 11.64 1.08 -0.17
CA LEU A 136 12.08 1.98 0.90
C LEU A 136 12.11 3.45 0.47
N ARG A 137 12.52 3.76 -0.76
CA ARG A 137 12.39 5.11 -1.36
C ARG A 137 10.94 5.58 -1.33
N GLY A 138 10.02 4.75 -1.81
CA GLY A 138 8.59 5.05 -1.78
C GLY A 138 8.05 5.24 -0.35
N LEU A 139 8.48 4.40 0.60
CA LEU A 139 8.10 4.55 2.02
C LEU A 139 8.64 5.84 2.64
N LYS A 140 9.90 6.23 2.38
CA LYS A 140 10.47 7.50 2.83
C LYS A 140 9.62 8.68 2.37
N TYR A 141 9.23 8.69 1.10
CA TYR A 141 8.35 9.73 0.54
C TYR A 141 6.97 9.75 1.21
N ILE A 142 6.34 8.58 1.39
CA ILE A 142 5.02 8.48 2.05
C ILE A 142 5.09 8.94 3.52
N HIS A 143 6.14 8.52 4.24
CA HIS A 143 6.35 8.80 5.66
C HIS A 143 6.64 10.28 5.91
N SER A 144 7.41 10.94 5.05
CA SER A 144 7.64 12.40 5.12
C SER A 144 6.37 13.23 4.90
N ALA A 145 5.37 12.71 4.18
CA ALA A 145 4.04 13.32 4.07
C ALA A 145 3.18 13.20 5.36
N GLY A 146 3.64 12.47 6.38
CA GLY A 146 2.87 12.13 7.57
C GLY A 146 1.81 11.05 7.35
N ILE A 147 2.03 10.19 6.34
CA ILE A 147 1.13 9.09 5.97
C ILE A 147 1.77 7.75 6.34
N ILE A 148 0.94 6.82 6.82
CA ILE A 148 1.34 5.43 7.06
C ILE A 148 0.50 4.55 6.16
N HIS A 149 1.14 3.61 5.46
CA HIS A 149 0.48 2.74 4.50
C HIS A 149 -0.43 1.70 5.18
N ARG A 150 0.08 1.01 6.23
CA ARG A 150 -0.63 0.07 7.13
C ARG A 150 -1.12 -1.24 6.53
N ASP A 151 -1.17 -1.38 5.21
CA ASP A 151 -1.54 -2.64 4.54
C ASP A 151 -0.50 -3.04 3.48
N LEU A 152 0.78 -2.81 3.76
CA LEU A 152 1.84 -3.17 2.81
C LEU A 152 1.96 -4.69 2.72
N LYS A 153 1.89 -5.21 1.50
CA LYS A 153 1.94 -6.64 1.16
C LYS A 153 2.33 -6.79 -0.30
N PRO A 154 2.78 -7.96 -0.76
CA PRO A 154 3.22 -8.14 -2.15
C PRO A 154 2.18 -7.78 -3.21
N GLY A 155 0.90 -8.00 -2.93
CA GLY A 155 -0.19 -7.60 -3.85
C GLY A 155 -0.41 -6.09 -3.98
N ASN A 156 0.18 -5.29 -3.10
CA ASN A 156 0.14 -3.82 -3.12
C ASN A 156 1.47 -3.21 -3.64
N LEU A 157 2.34 -4.05 -4.23
CA LEU A 157 3.58 -3.62 -4.87
C LEU A 157 3.48 -4.00 -6.35
N ALA A 158 3.18 -3.02 -7.20
CA ALA A 158 3.10 -3.24 -8.63
C ALA A 158 4.47 -3.17 -9.27
N ILE A 159 4.74 -4.04 -10.24
CA ILE A 159 6.05 -4.19 -10.88
C ILE A 159 5.89 -4.34 -12.39
N ASN A 160 6.62 -3.53 -13.15
CA ASN A 160 6.66 -3.60 -14.63
C ASN A 160 7.79 -4.52 -15.15
N PRO A 161 7.85 -4.80 -16.47
CA PRO A 161 8.88 -5.65 -17.05
C PRO A 161 10.32 -5.21 -16.75
N ASP A 162 10.54 -3.91 -16.59
CA ASP A 162 11.84 -3.30 -16.28
C ASP A 162 12.20 -3.35 -14.78
N CYS A 163 11.40 -4.06 -13.97
CA CYS A 163 11.54 -4.19 -12.52
C CYS A 163 11.37 -2.87 -11.74
N GLU A 164 10.70 -1.88 -12.33
CA GLU A 164 10.29 -0.69 -11.60
C GLU A 164 9.08 -1.00 -10.72
N LEU A 165 9.14 -0.55 -9.48
CA LEU A 165 8.14 -0.81 -8.45
C LEU A 165 7.36 0.45 -8.11
N LYS A 166 6.03 0.32 -7.99
CA LYS A 166 5.15 1.35 -7.42
C LYS A 166 4.30 0.78 -6.28
N ILE A 167 4.33 1.45 -5.13
CA ILE A 167 3.45 1.16 -3.98
C ILE A 167 2.01 1.56 -4.33
N LEU A 168 1.05 0.66 -4.10
CA LEU A 168 -0.37 0.79 -4.42
C LEU A 168 -1.26 0.88 -3.18
N ASP A 169 -2.53 1.25 -3.37
CA ASP A 169 -3.65 1.08 -2.43
C ASP A 169 -3.54 1.82 -1.08
N PHE A 170 -3.75 3.13 -1.15
CA PHE A 170 -3.90 4.00 0.02
C PHE A 170 -5.28 3.91 0.70
N GLY A 171 -6.15 2.96 0.32
CA GLY A 171 -7.53 2.90 0.82
C GLY A 171 -7.62 2.76 2.36
N LEU A 172 -6.58 2.22 2.98
CA LEU A 172 -6.46 2.07 4.44
C LEU A 172 -5.43 3.02 5.09
N ALA A 173 -4.73 3.83 4.29
CA ALA A 173 -3.70 4.75 4.78
C ALA A 173 -4.30 5.87 5.63
N ARG A 174 -3.59 6.26 6.70
CA ARG A 174 -4.07 7.20 7.74
C ARG A 174 -2.92 7.62 8.66
N GLN A 175 -3.15 8.69 9.44
CA GLN A 175 -2.27 9.17 10.51
C GLN A 175 -1.96 8.11 11.56
N ALA A 176 -0.81 8.26 12.24
CA ALA A 176 -0.32 7.41 13.34
C ALA A 176 -1.38 7.03 14.39
N ASP A 177 -2.34 7.92 14.69
CA ASP A 177 -3.17 7.79 15.89
C ASP A 177 -4.60 7.24 15.69
N ALA A 178 -5.00 6.77 14.50
CA ALA A 178 -6.38 6.33 14.25
C ALA A 178 -6.63 4.82 14.50
N GLU A 179 -7.59 4.41 15.34
CA GLU A 179 -7.92 3.01 15.74
C GLU A 179 -8.42 2.08 14.61
N MET A 180 -8.16 0.77 14.69
CA MET A 180 -8.59 -0.25 13.70
C MET A 180 -10.03 -0.74 13.91
N THR A 181 -10.80 -0.85 12.81
CA THR A 181 -11.92 -1.80 12.73
C THR A 181 -11.37 -3.18 12.35
N GLY A 182 -11.39 -4.13 13.29
CA GLY A 182 -10.97 -5.50 13.01
C GLY A 182 -11.97 -6.20 12.08
N TYR A 183 -11.57 -6.54 10.85
CA TYR A 183 -12.11 -7.70 10.12
C TYR A 183 -11.23 -8.08 8.89
N VAL A 184 -10.91 -9.37 8.82
CA VAL A 184 -10.45 -10.28 7.76
C VAL A 184 -9.78 -9.71 6.48
N VAL A 185 -8.44 -9.76 6.45
CA VAL A 185 -7.54 -9.87 5.26
C VAL A 185 -6.32 -10.70 5.70
N THR A 186 -5.46 -11.15 4.77
CA THR A 186 -4.13 -11.74 5.05
C THR A 186 -3.33 -10.88 6.05
N ARG A 187 -2.92 -11.46 7.19
CA ARG A 187 -2.24 -10.76 8.29
C ARG A 187 -0.71 -10.95 8.30
N TRP A 188 -0.17 -11.74 7.37
CA TRP A 188 1.22 -12.22 7.39
C TRP A 188 2.29 -11.13 7.41
N TYR A 189 1.95 -9.94 6.90
CA TYR A 189 2.86 -8.79 6.80
C TYR A 189 2.59 -7.71 7.86
N ARG A 190 1.59 -7.88 8.73
CA ARG A 190 1.24 -6.87 9.73
C ARG A 190 2.22 -6.92 10.91
N ALA A 191 2.60 -5.75 11.40
CA ALA A 191 3.42 -5.61 12.60
C ALA A 191 2.68 -6.15 13.84
N PRO A 192 3.40 -6.73 14.82
CA PRO A 192 2.78 -7.34 16.01
C PRO A 192 1.92 -6.36 16.80
N GLU A 193 2.31 -5.09 16.88
CA GLU A 193 1.55 -4.04 17.56
C GLU A 193 0.25 -3.67 16.86
N VAL A 194 0.17 -3.84 15.54
CA VAL A 194 -1.06 -3.67 14.76
C VAL A 194 -1.99 -4.87 14.96
N ILE A 195 -1.44 -6.08 15.10
CA ILE A 195 -2.22 -7.30 15.33
C ILE A 195 -2.89 -7.28 16.71
N LEU A 196 -2.19 -6.77 17.72
CA LEU A 196 -2.62 -6.82 19.12
C LEU A 196 -3.27 -5.54 19.65
N ASN A 197 -3.20 -4.45 18.88
CA ASN A 197 -3.66 -3.11 19.27
C ASN A 197 -3.15 -2.70 20.68
N TRP A 198 -1.92 -3.11 21.01
CA TRP A 198 -1.41 -3.05 22.38
C TRP A 198 -0.56 -1.80 22.68
N MET A 199 -0.32 -0.95 21.69
CA MET A 199 0.48 0.28 21.74
C MET A 199 0.04 1.25 20.63
N HIS A 200 0.30 2.55 20.81
CA HIS A 200 0.34 3.49 19.70
C HIS A 200 1.39 3.05 18.69
N TYR A 201 1.07 3.17 17.41
CA TYR A 201 1.90 2.64 16.34
C TYR A 201 2.29 3.76 15.39
N THR A 202 3.56 3.74 15.00
CA THR A 202 4.18 4.77 14.19
C THR A 202 4.36 4.28 12.75
N GLN A 203 5.02 5.07 11.92
CA GLN A 203 5.42 4.72 10.57
C GLN A 203 6.27 3.43 10.47
N THR A 204 6.90 2.95 11.56
CA THR A 204 7.72 1.72 11.57
C THR A 204 6.92 0.42 11.44
N VAL A 205 5.57 0.49 11.42
CA VAL A 205 4.73 -0.65 11.05
C VAL A 205 4.94 -1.07 9.60
N ASP A 206 5.17 -0.10 8.70
CA ASP A 206 5.41 -0.38 7.28
C ASP A 206 6.80 -0.99 7.07
N ILE A 207 7.76 -0.66 7.95
CA ILE A 207 9.11 -1.23 7.94
C ILE A 207 9.08 -2.71 8.33
N TRP A 208 8.26 -3.08 9.31
CA TRP A 208 8.00 -4.49 9.61
C TRP A 208 7.46 -5.23 8.38
N SER A 209 6.45 -4.64 7.72
CA SER A 209 5.88 -5.22 6.50
C SER A 209 6.92 -5.37 5.40
N ALA A 210 7.76 -4.35 5.17
CA ALA A 210 8.88 -4.39 4.23
C ALA A 210 9.86 -5.52 4.56
N GLY A 211 10.21 -5.71 5.85
CA GLY A 211 11.05 -6.82 6.31
C GLY A 211 10.42 -8.19 6.04
N CYS A 212 9.11 -8.36 6.28
CA CYS A 212 8.40 -9.59 5.93
C CYS A 212 8.41 -9.88 4.42
N ILE A 213 8.24 -8.84 3.59
CA ILE A 213 8.25 -8.95 2.13
C ILE A 213 9.67 -9.31 1.62
N MET A 214 10.70 -8.65 2.15
CA MET A 214 12.10 -8.98 1.85
C MET A 214 12.44 -10.43 2.23
N ALA A 215 12.02 -10.86 3.42
CA ALA A 215 12.21 -12.24 3.86
C ALA A 215 11.50 -13.25 2.94
N GLU A 216 10.28 -12.95 2.49
CA GLU A 216 9.55 -13.81 1.55
C GLU A 216 10.22 -13.89 0.19
N MET A 217 10.75 -12.77 -0.32
CA MET A 217 11.53 -12.75 -1.57
C MET A 217 12.76 -13.64 -1.49
N LEU A 218 13.49 -13.61 -0.36
CA LEU A 218 14.69 -14.42 -0.14
C LEU A 218 14.39 -15.92 0.11
N LEU A 219 13.27 -16.24 0.78
CA LEU A 219 12.90 -17.62 1.11
C LEU A 219 12.03 -18.31 0.05
N GLY A 220 11.36 -17.53 -0.80
CA GLY A 220 10.31 -18.01 -1.72
C GLY A 220 9.01 -18.44 -1.01
N LYS A 221 8.83 -18.09 0.26
CA LYS A 221 7.62 -18.39 1.05
C LYS A 221 7.43 -17.34 2.16
N PRO A 222 6.18 -17.08 2.60
CA PRO A 222 5.92 -16.15 3.68
C PRO A 222 6.67 -16.49 4.96
N LEU A 223 7.29 -15.49 5.59
CA LEU A 223 8.06 -15.66 6.82
C LEU A 223 7.16 -16.05 8.00
N PHE A 224 6.01 -15.39 8.15
CA PHE A 224 5.06 -15.59 9.25
C PHE A 224 3.68 -15.94 8.71
N LYS A 225 3.29 -17.22 8.80
CA LYS A 225 2.03 -17.71 8.23
C LYS A 225 1.08 -18.19 9.33
N GLY A 226 0.47 -17.25 10.05
CA GLY A 226 -0.58 -17.53 11.02
C GLY A 226 -1.96 -17.72 10.39
N SER A 227 -2.75 -18.60 10.99
CA SER A 227 -4.16 -18.86 10.66
C SER A 227 -5.13 -17.85 11.32
N ASP A 228 -4.78 -17.36 12.51
CA ASP A 228 -5.51 -16.32 13.25
C ASP A 228 -4.53 -15.31 13.91
N HIS A 229 -5.05 -14.39 14.73
CA HIS A 229 -4.22 -13.35 15.36
C HIS A 229 -3.26 -13.90 16.44
N LEU A 230 -3.65 -14.93 17.20
CA LEU A 230 -2.79 -15.55 18.21
C LEU A 230 -1.75 -16.44 17.54
N ASP A 231 -2.16 -17.20 16.54
CA ASP A 231 -1.27 -18.05 15.75
C ASP A 231 -0.23 -17.21 15.02
N GLN A 232 -0.62 -16.09 14.40
CA GLN A 232 0.32 -15.14 13.80
C GLN A 232 1.36 -14.62 14.80
N LEU A 233 0.93 -14.27 16.02
CA LEU A 233 1.85 -13.84 17.07
C LEU A 233 2.83 -14.96 17.48
N ARG A 234 2.36 -16.20 17.58
CA ARG A 234 3.21 -17.36 17.85
C ARG A 234 4.23 -17.58 16.73
N GLU A 235 3.83 -17.48 15.47
CA GLU A 235 4.75 -17.55 14.32
C GLU A 235 5.84 -16.48 14.38
N ILE A 236 5.48 -15.25 14.79
CA ILE A 236 6.45 -14.16 14.99
C ILE A 236 7.46 -14.52 16.08
N MET A 237 6.98 -14.91 17.27
CA MET A 237 7.83 -15.22 18.42
C MET A 237 8.72 -16.46 18.22
N LYS A 238 8.34 -17.39 17.33
CA LYS A 238 9.22 -18.51 16.93
C LYS A 238 10.54 -18.05 16.31
N ILE A 239 10.60 -16.83 15.79
CA ILE A 239 11.79 -16.26 15.15
C ILE A 239 12.37 -15.14 16.01
N THR A 240 11.55 -14.17 16.43
CA THR A 240 12.02 -13.01 17.22
C THR A 240 12.32 -13.34 18.68
N GLY A 241 11.91 -14.52 19.15
CA GLY A 241 11.90 -14.87 20.57
C GLY A 241 10.73 -14.23 21.32
N THR A 242 10.54 -14.66 22.57
CA THR A 242 9.58 -14.02 23.47
C THR A 242 10.07 -12.63 23.89
N PRO A 243 9.19 -11.62 23.97
CA PRO A 243 9.61 -10.29 24.35
C PRO A 243 10.27 -10.23 25.74
N ALA A 244 11.30 -9.40 25.84
CA ALA A 244 12.02 -9.14 27.08
C ALA A 244 11.16 -8.32 28.06
N ALA A 245 11.50 -8.37 29.36
CA ALA A 245 10.66 -7.82 30.41
C ALA A 245 10.49 -6.28 30.30
N ASP A 246 11.53 -5.59 29.86
CA ASP A 246 11.54 -4.17 29.55
C ASP A 246 10.52 -3.81 28.46
N PHE A 247 10.47 -4.58 27.37
CA PHE A 247 9.47 -4.38 26.31
C PHE A 247 8.05 -4.67 26.82
N VAL A 248 7.86 -5.71 27.63
CA VAL A 248 6.53 -6.04 28.19
C VAL A 248 5.99 -4.89 29.05
N VAL A 249 6.85 -4.14 29.75
CA VAL A 249 6.43 -2.97 30.54
C VAL A 249 5.85 -1.87 29.65
N LYS A 250 6.42 -1.65 28.47
CA LYS A 250 5.98 -0.62 27.53
C LYS A 250 4.56 -0.86 26.98
N LEU A 251 4.08 -2.11 26.97
CA LEU A 251 2.74 -2.44 26.46
C LEU A 251 1.66 -1.62 27.19
N GLN A 252 0.62 -1.15 26.49
CA GLN A 252 -0.47 -0.38 27.10
C GLN A 252 -1.58 -1.29 27.65
N SER A 253 -1.83 -2.42 26.99
CA SER A 253 -2.87 -3.37 27.41
C SER A 253 -2.40 -4.31 28.52
N GLN A 254 -3.15 -4.38 29.63
CA GLN A 254 -2.87 -5.30 30.73
C GLN A 254 -3.10 -6.77 30.34
N ASP A 255 -4.12 -7.03 29.52
CA ASP A 255 -4.40 -8.38 29.01
C ASP A 255 -3.26 -8.88 28.12
N ALA A 256 -2.72 -8.01 27.28
CA ALA A 256 -1.54 -8.29 26.47
C ALA A 256 -0.32 -8.63 27.35
N LYS A 257 -0.06 -7.85 28.41
CA LYS A 257 1.02 -8.13 29.37
C LYS A 257 0.86 -9.50 30.01
N ASN A 258 -0.34 -9.82 30.48
CA ASN A 258 -0.65 -11.09 31.13
C ASN A 258 -0.48 -12.27 30.15
N TYR A 259 -0.93 -12.10 28.91
CA TYR A 259 -0.78 -13.11 27.86
C TYR A 259 0.70 -13.38 27.53
N ILE A 260 1.52 -12.34 27.32
CA ILE A 260 2.95 -12.54 27.02
C ILE A 260 3.68 -13.20 28.20
N ARG A 261 3.31 -12.85 29.44
CA ARG A 261 3.90 -13.45 30.64
C ARG A 261 3.52 -14.93 30.83
N SER A 262 2.37 -15.36 30.33
CA SER A 262 1.94 -16.76 30.44
C SER A 262 2.56 -17.68 29.38
N LEU A 263 3.17 -17.11 28.33
CA LEU A 263 3.81 -17.90 27.27
C LEU A 263 5.15 -18.50 27.71
N PRO A 264 5.48 -19.72 27.26
CA PRO A 264 6.82 -20.29 27.43
C PRO A 264 7.89 -19.38 26.81
N LYS A 265 9.02 -19.20 27.50
CA LYS A 265 10.14 -18.42 26.98
C LYS A 265 10.76 -19.11 25.77
N VAL A 266 10.95 -18.35 24.69
CA VAL A 266 11.54 -18.82 23.42
C VAL A 266 12.74 -17.90 23.10
N PRO A 267 13.95 -18.45 22.87
CA PRO A 267 15.09 -17.63 22.47
C PRO A 267 14.91 -17.09 21.04
N LYS A 268 15.46 -15.89 20.79
CA LYS A 268 15.54 -15.34 19.43
C LYS A 268 16.38 -16.27 18.56
N LYS A 269 15.91 -16.56 17.35
CA LYS A 269 16.68 -17.32 16.36
C LYS A 269 17.72 -16.42 15.69
N ASP A 270 18.86 -17.01 15.36
CA ASP A 270 19.85 -16.39 14.50
C ASP A 270 19.31 -16.32 13.06
N LEU A 271 19.15 -15.11 12.51
CA LEU A 271 18.64 -14.94 11.16
C LEU A 271 19.63 -15.46 10.10
N HIS A 272 20.95 -15.46 10.35
CA HIS A 272 21.90 -16.04 9.40
C HIS A 272 21.67 -17.54 9.20
N SER A 273 21.24 -18.25 10.25
CA SER A 273 20.86 -19.66 10.14
C SER A 273 19.59 -19.89 9.30
N ILE A 274 18.63 -18.96 9.36
CA ILE A 274 17.37 -19.04 8.61
C ILE A 274 17.59 -18.68 7.14
N PHE A 275 18.37 -17.63 6.89
CA PHE A 275 18.66 -17.07 5.58
C PHE A 275 20.08 -17.46 5.13
N SER A 276 20.44 -18.73 5.26
CA SER A 276 21.80 -19.25 5.01
C SER A 276 22.30 -19.11 3.57
N LYS A 277 21.41 -18.74 2.63
CA LYS A 277 21.74 -18.48 1.22
C LYS A 277 21.84 -16.99 0.88
N ALA A 278 21.41 -16.11 1.78
CA ALA A 278 21.46 -14.67 1.56
C ALA A 278 22.78 -14.08 2.06
N SER A 279 23.21 -12.96 1.50
CA SER A 279 24.41 -12.26 1.99
C SER A 279 24.23 -11.77 3.44
N SER A 280 25.35 -11.56 4.14
CA SER A 280 25.31 -10.97 5.48
C SER A 280 24.69 -9.58 5.50
N ASN A 281 24.83 -8.82 4.41
CA ASN A 281 24.23 -7.49 4.28
C ASN A 281 22.69 -7.59 4.23
N ALA A 282 22.13 -8.52 3.44
CA ALA A 282 20.68 -8.74 3.39
C ALA A 282 20.12 -9.16 4.75
N VAL A 283 20.81 -10.07 5.45
CA VAL A 283 20.41 -10.52 6.79
C VAL A 283 20.44 -9.36 7.80
N CYS A 284 21.47 -8.51 7.74
CA CYS A 284 21.56 -7.31 8.59
C CYS A 284 20.37 -6.37 8.40
N VAL A 285 19.90 -6.16 7.15
CA VAL A 285 18.68 -5.39 6.89
C VAL A 285 17.47 -6.01 7.59
N LEU A 286 17.28 -7.32 7.45
CA LEU A 286 16.18 -8.03 8.12
C LEU A 286 16.23 -7.91 9.64
N GLU A 287 17.42 -8.00 10.25
CA GLU A 287 17.59 -7.84 11.70
C GLU A 287 17.22 -6.45 12.20
N LYS A 288 17.41 -5.42 11.37
CA LYS A 288 17.04 -4.03 11.70
C LYS A 288 15.56 -3.73 11.48
N MET A 289 14.90 -4.44 10.55
CA MET A 289 13.48 -4.25 10.24
C MET A 289 12.55 -5.11 11.12
N LEU A 290 12.96 -6.35 11.44
CA LEU A 290 12.13 -7.36 12.13
C LEU A 290 12.35 -7.35 13.65
N LEU A 291 12.32 -6.16 14.25
CA LEU A 291 12.41 -5.99 15.71
C LEU A 291 11.02 -5.90 16.33
N LEU A 292 10.81 -6.58 17.47
CA LEU A 292 9.53 -6.50 18.19
C LEU A 292 9.25 -5.08 18.69
N ASP A 293 10.29 -4.42 19.22
CA ASP A 293 10.19 -3.03 19.69
C ASP A 293 10.14 -2.05 18.50
N PRO A 294 8.99 -1.38 18.24
CA PRO A 294 8.86 -0.46 17.11
C PRO A 294 9.76 0.78 17.24
N GLU A 295 10.21 1.13 18.45
CA GLU A 295 11.13 2.25 18.68
C GLU A 295 12.57 1.92 18.30
N GLN A 296 12.91 0.63 18.23
CA GLN A 296 14.25 0.16 17.85
C GLN A 296 14.36 -0.17 16.35
N ARG A 297 13.22 -0.26 15.64
CA ARG A 297 13.22 -0.46 14.18
C ARG A 297 13.78 0.76 13.49
N VAL A 298 14.58 0.51 12.46
CA VAL A 298 15.03 1.56 11.55
C VAL A 298 13.83 2.24 10.86
N SER A 299 13.95 3.53 10.58
CA SER A 299 13.05 4.23 9.65
C SER A 299 13.37 3.86 8.18
N ALA A 300 12.52 4.26 7.24
CA ALA A 300 12.80 4.08 5.81
C ALA A 300 14.11 4.78 5.41
N SER A 301 14.31 6.02 5.87
CA SER A 301 15.55 6.78 5.63
C SER A 301 16.77 6.08 6.19
N GLN A 302 16.71 5.60 7.44
CA GLN A 302 17.84 4.88 8.07
C GLN A 302 18.11 3.53 7.40
N ALA A 303 17.08 2.87 6.87
CA ALA A 303 17.25 1.59 6.17
C ALA A 303 17.98 1.78 4.84
N LEU A 304 17.72 2.87 4.12
CA LEU A 304 18.42 3.21 2.86
C LEU A 304 19.93 3.43 3.08
N ASP A 305 20.36 3.83 4.28
CA ASP A 305 21.76 3.96 4.67
C ASP A 305 22.50 2.63 4.88
N LEU A 306 21.80 1.49 4.89
CA LEU A 306 22.42 0.20 5.15
C LEU A 306 23.27 -0.28 3.95
N PRO A 307 24.42 -0.96 4.20
CA PRO A 307 25.36 -1.37 3.15
C PRO A 307 24.75 -2.20 2.02
N PHE A 308 23.67 -2.93 2.31
CA PHE A 308 22.95 -3.73 1.33
C PHE A 308 22.47 -2.92 0.13
N PHE A 309 22.20 -1.61 0.25
CA PHE A 309 21.66 -0.82 -0.87
C PHE A 309 22.72 -0.02 -1.64
N SER A 310 23.98 -0.08 -1.23
CA SER A 310 25.06 0.80 -1.74
C SER A 310 25.24 0.81 -3.27
N GLU A 311 25.00 -0.31 -3.95
CA GLU A 311 25.17 -0.42 -5.41
C GLU A 311 24.14 0.38 -6.21
N PHE A 312 22.88 0.43 -5.74
CA PHE A 312 21.78 1.10 -6.45
C PHE A 312 21.43 2.46 -5.85
N ARG A 313 22.12 2.86 -4.78
CA ARG A 313 21.74 4.02 -4.01
C ARG A 313 22.11 5.31 -4.73
N ASP A 314 21.09 6.10 -5.01
CA ASP A 314 21.18 7.49 -5.45
C ASP A 314 20.39 8.37 -4.46
N THR A 315 21.10 9.19 -3.71
CA THR A 315 20.50 10.08 -2.71
C THR A 315 19.64 11.19 -3.31
N GLU A 316 19.87 11.58 -4.57
CA GLU A 316 19.05 12.60 -5.26
C GLU A 316 17.64 12.08 -5.55
N GLU A 317 17.52 10.78 -5.77
CA GLU A 317 16.26 10.09 -6.02
C GLU A 317 15.44 9.81 -4.74
N GLU A 318 16.05 9.92 -3.55
CA GLU A 318 15.42 9.67 -2.25
C GLU A 318 14.65 10.89 -1.73
N THR A 319 13.71 11.40 -2.52
CA THR A 319 12.98 12.64 -2.23
C THR A 319 11.96 12.53 -1.09
N GLU A 320 11.57 13.67 -0.53
CA GLU A 320 10.55 13.80 0.51
C GLU A 320 9.33 14.57 0.00
N ALA A 321 8.16 14.27 0.56
CA ALA A 321 6.90 14.90 0.21
C ALA A 321 6.63 16.15 1.06
N GLN A 322 5.84 17.07 0.51
CA GLN A 322 5.18 18.07 1.33
C GLN A 322 4.19 17.39 2.29
N PRO A 323 4.01 17.90 3.53
CA PRO A 323 3.04 17.36 4.46
C PRO A 323 1.64 17.30 3.85
N TYR A 324 0.95 16.17 4.01
CA TYR A 324 -0.42 16.02 3.52
C TYR A 324 -1.41 16.60 4.54
N ASP A 325 -2.25 17.55 4.09
CA ASP A 325 -3.29 18.15 4.94
C ASP A 325 -4.43 17.15 5.20
N GLN A 326 -4.49 16.62 6.42
CA GLN A 326 -5.47 15.64 6.88
C GLN A 326 -6.68 16.25 7.59
N THR A 327 -6.77 17.59 7.68
CA THR A 327 -7.85 18.25 8.42
C THR A 327 -9.22 17.77 7.97
N MET A 328 -9.43 17.71 6.66
CA MET A 328 -10.65 17.17 6.07
C MET A 328 -10.85 15.69 6.37
N ASP A 329 -9.81 14.87 6.24
CA ASP A 329 -9.90 13.43 6.46
C ASP A 329 -10.27 13.07 7.91
N ASN A 330 -10.02 13.94 8.87
CA ASN A 330 -10.37 13.72 10.28
C ASN A 330 -11.78 14.23 10.64
N THR A 331 -12.46 14.94 9.74
CA THR A 331 -13.83 15.40 10.00
C THR A 331 -14.86 14.26 9.97
N ASP A 332 -15.97 14.49 10.66
CA ASP A 332 -17.10 13.58 10.72
C ASP A 332 -18.29 14.13 9.92
N LEU A 333 -18.23 14.02 8.59
CA LEU A 333 -19.25 14.61 7.70
C LEU A 333 -20.38 13.62 7.35
N PRO A 334 -21.61 14.10 7.11
CA PRO A 334 -22.67 13.30 6.49
C PRO A 334 -22.28 12.78 5.11
N LEU A 335 -22.94 11.70 4.68
CA LEU A 335 -22.69 11.05 3.39
C LEU A 335 -22.74 12.03 2.20
N ASP A 336 -23.75 12.90 2.15
CA ASP A 336 -23.94 13.83 1.04
C ASP A 336 -22.82 14.87 0.95
N GLN A 337 -22.22 15.25 2.08
CA GLN A 337 -21.08 16.15 2.10
C GLN A 337 -19.83 15.46 1.55
N TRP A 338 -19.53 14.22 1.97
CA TRP A 338 -18.44 13.44 1.37
C TRP A 338 -18.62 13.26 -0.14
N LYS A 339 -19.85 12.97 -0.57
CA LYS A 339 -20.21 12.84 -1.98
C LYS A 339 -19.96 14.16 -2.73
N ARG A 340 -20.36 15.29 -2.15
CA ARG A 340 -20.12 16.64 -2.71
C ARG A 340 -18.64 16.95 -2.83
N HIS A 341 -17.86 16.75 -1.77
CA HIS A 341 -16.42 16.98 -1.79
C HIS A 341 -15.73 16.11 -2.84
N THR A 342 -16.07 14.82 -2.89
CA THR A 342 -15.53 13.90 -3.92
C THR A 342 -15.86 14.39 -5.32
N PHE A 343 -17.11 14.80 -5.58
CA PHE A 343 -17.51 15.32 -6.88
C PHE A 343 -16.74 16.60 -7.27
N THR A 344 -16.55 17.52 -6.32
CA THR A 344 -15.75 18.72 -6.54
C THR A 344 -14.29 18.38 -6.86
N GLU A 345 -13.67 17.44 -6.13
CA GLU A 345 -12.31 16.99 -6.39
C GLU A 345 -12.14 16.37 -7.80
N ILE A 346 -13.15 15.61 -8.26
CA ILE A 346 -13.19 15.03 -9.61
C ILE A 346 -13.25 16.15 -10.66
N LEU A 347 -14.17 17.11 -10.51
CA LEU A 347 -14.39 18.17 -11.51
C LEU A 347 -13.25 19.19 -11.59
N THR A 348 -12.52 19.38 -10.49
CA THR A 348 -11.42 20.34 -10.39
C THR A 348 -10.05 19.72 -10.66
N PHE A 349 -9.99 18.40 -10.87
CA PHE A 349 -8.73 17.73 -11.18
C PHE A 349 -8.11 18.30 -12.46
N ARG A 350 -6.82 18.62 -12.37
CA ARG A 350 -5.98 19.03 -13.50
C ARG A 350 -4.65 18.31 -13.36
N LEU A 351 -4.18 17.71 -14.45
CA LEU A 351 -2.82 17.20 -14.53
C LEU A 351 -1.83 18.38 -14.36
N PRO A 352 -0.79 18.24 -13.51
CA PRO A 352 0.34 19.16 -13.53
C PRO A 352 0.94 19.20 -14.94
N ARG A 353 1.33 20.39 -15.42
CA ARG A 353 1.85 20.57 -16.79
C ARG A 353 3.18 19.82 -17.04
N ASP A 354 3.91 19.50 -15.98
CA ASP A 354 5.25 18.89 -16.04
C ASP A 354 5.22 17.35 -16.12
N SER A 355 4.05 16.71 -15.99
CA SER A 355 3.91 15.25 -16.07
C SER A 355 4.03 14.67 -17.49
N ARG A 356 4.44 15.48 -18.47
CA ARG A 356 4.73 15.02 -19.83
C ARG A 356 6.13 14.41 -19.95
N GLU A 357 7.04 14.72 -19.02
CA GLU A 357 8.42 14.23 -19.07
C GLU A 357 8.63 12.88 -18.39
N THR A 358 7.77 12.50 -17.43
CA THR A 358 7.84 11.20 -16.72
C THR A 358 6.90 10.13 -17.28
N ALA A 359 6.34 10.36 -18.46
CA ALA A 359 5.41 9.44 -19.13
C ALA A 359 6.07 8.66 -20.31
N LEU A 360 7.40 8.63 -20.37
CA LEU A 360 8.17 7.86 -21.33
C LEU A 360 8.86 6.68 -20.65
#